data_AF-A0A6G1S8N1-F1
#
_entry.id   AF-A0A6G1S8N1-F1
#
_cell.length_a   1.000
_cell.length_b   1.000
_cell.length_c   1.000
_cell.angle_alpha   90.00
_cell.angle_beta   90.00
_cell.angle_gamma   90.00
#
_symmetry.space_group_name_H-M   'P 1'
#
loop_
_entity.id
_entity.type
_entity.pdbx_description
1 polymer ?
#
loop_
_entity_poly.entity_id
_entity_poly.type
_entity_poly.pdbx_seq_one_letter_code
_entity_poly.pdbx_strand_id
1 'polypeptide(L)'
;SGPSVWGADGKVMMASGRSSWDHGGAAHLHRDAQPAVEIVQQQFEMPAPGNYEYSYKTTNGIEAKEHAALKAEDSEAVEGEYSWVGPGGERFAVEYTADET
;
A
#
# COMPACT_ATOMS: atom_id res chain seq x y z
N SER A 1 -36.30 8.39 -25.34
CA SER A 1 -36.96 7.07 -25.13
C SER A 1 -37.04 6.40 -26.49
N GLY A 2 -36.17 5.46 -26.87
CA GLY A 2 -35.94 4.16 -26.25
C GLY A 2 -36.78 3.12 -27.01
N PRO A 3 -36.20 1.99 -27.43
CA PRO A 3 -36.40 0.83 -26.58
C PRO A 3 -35.16 -0.05 -26.47
N SER A 4 -34.91 -0.51 -25.25
CA SER A 4 -34.07 -1.66 -24.93
C SER A 4 -34.99 -2.84 -24.63
N VAL A 5 -34.79 -4.02 -25.22
CA VAL A 5 -35.18 -5.27 -24.54
C VAL A 5 -34.20 -6.39 -24.92
N TRP A 6 -33.75 -7.07 -23.88
CA TRP A 6 -32.83 -8.21 -23.87
C TRP A 6 -33.59 -9.51 -24.18
N GLY A 7 -33.02 -10.38 -25.03
CA GLY A 7 -33.45 -11.76 -25.23
C GLY A 7 -32.59 -12.73 -24.41
N ALA A 8 -33.23 -13.71 -23.77
CA ALA A 8 -32.62 -14.69 -22.87
C ALA A 8 -31.89 -15.87 -23.57
N ASP A 9 -31.49 -15.69 -24.82
CA ASP A 9 -30.87 -16.72 -25.67
C ASP A 9 -29.46 -16.35 -26.17
N GLY A 10 -28.85 -15.30 -25.60
CA GLY A 10 -27.41 -15.07 -25.73
C GLY A 10 -26.92 -14.68 -27.13
N LYS A 11 -27.72 -13.97 -27.94
CA LYS A 11 -27.27 -13.39 -29.21
C LYS A 11 -27.40 -11.87 -29.25
N VAL A 12 -26.31 -11.20 -29.63
CA VAL A 12 -26.23 -9.73 -29.78
C VAL A 12 -26.67 -9.35 -31.19
N MET A 13 -27.62 -8.41 -31.31
CA MET A 13 -27.98 -7.75 -32.57
C MET A 13 -27.22 -6.42 -32.68
N MET A 14 -26.46 -6.25 -33.76
CA MET A 14 -25.70 -5.03 -34.06
C MET A 14 -26.64 -3.95 -34.64
N ALA A 15 -26.64 -2.75 -34.07
CA ALA A 15 -27.18 -1.57 -34.73
C ALA A 15 -26.01 -0.63 -35.08
N SER A 16 -25.67 -0.60 -36.37
CA SER A 16 -24.77 0.40 -36.94
C SER A 16 -25.42 1.78 -36.88
N GLY A 17 -24.81 2.70 -36.13
CA GLY A 17 -25.14 4.12 -36.15
C GLY A 17 -23.86 4.95 -36.11
N ARG A 18 -23.53 5.61 -37.22
CA ARG A 18 -22.46 6.61 -37.28
C ARG A 18 -22.94 7.90 -36.63
N SER A 19 -22.23 8.41 -35.63
CA SER A 19 -22.10 9.85 -35.41
C SER A 19 -20.73 10.18 -34.85
N SER A 20 -20.07 11.10 -35.54
CA SER A 20 -18.73 11.63 -35.29
C SER A 20 -18.80 12.66 -34.18
N TRP A 21 -17.98 12.49 -33.13
CA TRP A 21 -17.62 13.54 -32.18
C TRP A 21 -16.10 13.58 -32.07
N ASP A 22 -15.49 14.53 -32.76
CA ASP A 22 -14.15 15.00 -32.46
C ASP A 22 -14.23 15.87 -31.20
N HIS A 23 -13.65 15.38 -30.11
CA HIS A 23 -13.16 16.24 -29.03
C HIS A 23 -11.67 15.99 -28.94
N GLY A 24 -10.91 16.87 -29.57
CA GLY A 24 -9.48 17.01 -29.34
C GLY A 24 -9.14 17.31 -27.87
N GLY A 25 -7.88 17.08 -27.55
CA GLY A 25 -7.27 17.45 -26.28
C GLY A 25 -7.15 16.26 -25.34
N ALA A 26 -6.03 15.54 -25.48
CA ALA A 26 -5.49 14.73 -24.41
C ALA A 26 -5.32 15.61 -23.17
N ALA A 27 -6.32 15.60 -22.29
CA ALA A 27 -6.23 16.17 -20.97
C ALA A 27 -5.26 15.29 -20.18
N HIS A 28 -3.97 15.63 -20.28
CA HIS A 28 -2.91 15.48 -19.29
C HIS A 28 -3.18 14.39 -18.23
N LEU A 29 -3.08 13.12 -18.63
CA LEU A 29 -2.71 12.07 -17.68
C LEU A 29 -1.20 12.18 -17.39
N HIS A 30 -0.77 13.35 -16.92
CA HIS A 30 0.41 13.43 -16.08
C HIS A 30 -0.04 12.99 -14.69
N ARG A 31 -0.44 11.72 -14.56
CA ARG A 31 -0.17 11.04 -13.30
C ARG A 31 1.33 10.84 -13.36
N ASP A 32 2.07 11.86 -12.92
CA ASP A 32 3.51 11.78 -12.79
C ASP A 32 3.79 10.43 -12.13
N ALA A 33 4.42 9.54 -12.89
CA ALA A 33 4.78 8.23 -12.41
C ALA A 33 5.75 8.50 -11.27
N GLN A 34 5.23 8.51 -10.04
CA GLN A 34 6.06 8.61 -8.85
C GLN A 34 7.10 7.49 -8.97
N PRO A 35 8.40 7.78 -8.75
CA PRO A 35 9.42 6.76 -8.86
C PRO A 35 9.04 5.57 -7.97
N ALA A 36 9.32 4.36 -8.46
CA ALA A 36 9.08 3.16 -7.67
C ALA A 36 9.81 3.28 -6.33
N VAL A 37 9.09 3.01 -5.24
CA VAL A 37 9.66 2.95 -3.90
C VAL A 37 10.18 1.54 -3.69
N GLU A 38 11.48 1.41 -3.43
CA GLU A 38 12.16 0.13 -3.24
C GLU A 38 12.60 -0.01 -1.79
N ILE A 39 12.72 -1.24 -1.30
CA ILE A 39 13.35 -1.54 -0.01
C ILE A 39 14.86 -1.60 -0.24
N VAL A 40 15.61 -0.74 0.45
CA VAL A 40 17.07 -0.63 0.36
C VAL A 40 17.79 -1.37 1.48
N GLN A 41 17.12 -1.60 2.60
CA GLN A 41 17.62 -2.41 3.71
C GLN A 41 16.47 -3.18 4.33
N GLN A 42 16.72 -4.43 4.71
CA GLN A 42 15.80 -5.27 5.44
C GLN A 42 16.61 -6.21 6.33
N GLN A 43 16.19 -6.36 7.58
CA GLN A 43 16.83 -7.24 8.55
C GLN A 43 15.75 -8.03 9.29
N PHE A 44 16.06 -9.29 9.58
CA PHE A 44 15.23 -10.16 10.41
C PHE A 44 16.16 -11.04 11.24
N GLU A 45 15.95 -11.03 12.55
CA GLU A 45 16.71 -11.83 13.50
C GLU A 45 15.76 -12.51 14.49
N MET A 46 16.16 -13.70 14.98
CA MET A 46 15.41 -14.46 15.96
C MET A 46 16.39 -14.96 17.02
N PRO A 47 16.78 -14.10 17.98
CA PRO A 47 17.87 -14.40 18.93
C PRO A 47 17.52 -15.53 19.90
N ALA A 48 16.23 -15.75 20.18
CA ALA A 48 15.73 -16.83 21.01
C ALA A 48 14.30 -17.22 20.58
N PRO A 49 13.81 -18.41 20.93
CA PRO A 49 12.40 -18.74 20.76
C PRO A 49 11.51 -17.66 21.39
N GLY A 50 10.48 -17.20 20.66
CA GLY A 50 9.57 -16.13 21.07
C GLY A 50 10.21 -14.73 21.19
N ASN A 51 11.41 -14.54 20.64
CA ASN A 51 12.03 -13.22 20.49
C ASN A 51 12.39 -13.03 19.02
N TYR A 52 12.01 -11.91 18.44
CA TYR A 52 12.42 -11.54 17.09
C TYR A 52 12.72 -10.06 17.00
N GLU A 53 13.53 -9.69 16.02
CA GLU A 53 13.77 -8.32 15.59
C GLU A 53 13.54 -8.23 14.09
N TYR A 54 12.84 -7.21 13.64
CA TYR A 54 12.57 -6.94 12.24
C TYR A 54 12.76 -5.46 11.93
N SER A 55 13.39 -5.14 10.80
CA SER A 55 13.47 -3.76 10.33
C SER A 55 13.53 -3.66 8.81
N TYR A 56 13.07 -2.53 8.28
CA TYR A 56 13.24 -2.19 6.87
C TYR A 56 13.41 -0.69 6.64
N LYS A 57 14.00 -0.36 5.48
CA LYS A 57 14.18 1.01 4.98
C LYS A 57 13.86 1.08 3.50
N THR A 58 13.17 2.14 3.08
CA THR A 58 12.84 2.37 1.66
C THR A 58 13.65 3.50 1.03
N THR A 59 13.63 3.58 -0.30
CA THR A 59 14.28 4.66 -1.08
C THR A 59 13.72 6.05 -0.78
N ASN A 60 12.47 6.16 -0.34
CA ASN A 60 11.84 7.44 0.02
C ASN A 60 11.93 7.79 1.51
N GLY A 61 12.78 7.08 2.27
CA GLY A 61 13.05 7.40 3.67
C GLY A 61 11.97 6.96 4.65
N ILE A 62 11.15 5.97 4.29
CA ILE A 62 10.34 5.24 5.26
C ILE A 62 11.25 4.25 5.98
N GLU A 63 11.17 4.23 7.31
CA GLU A 63 11.92 3.31 8.16
C GLU A 63 10.96 2.70 9.19
N ALA A 64 11.05 1.39 9.40
CA ALA A 64 10.37 0.73 10.50
C ALA A 64 11.31 -0.25 11.20
N LYS A 65 11.18 -0.37 12.51
CA LYS A 65 11.77 -1.45 13.29
C LYS A 65 10.77 -1.92 14.34
N GLU A 66 10.74 -3.21 14.57
CA GLU A 66 9.96 -3.81 15.64
C GLU A 66 10.72 -4.99 16.26
N HIS A 67 10.38 -5.29 17.50
CA HIS A 67 10.88 -6.46 18.18
C HIS A 67 9.81 -7.04 19.09
N ALA A 68 9.83 -8.35 19.25
CA ALA A 68 9.05 -9.04 20.27
C ALA A 68 9.97 -9.56 21.37
N ALA A 69 9.50 -9.45 22.61
CA ALA A 69 10.13 -10.06 23.76
C ALA A 69 9.11 -10.87 24.57
N LEU A 70 9.47 -12.12 24.89
CA LEU A 70 8.75 -12.93 25.87
C LEU A 70 8.94 -12.31 27.26
N LYS A 71 7.85 -11.89 27.89
CA LYS A 71 7.86 -11.43 29.29
C LYS A 71 7.78 -12.63 30.25
N ALA A 72 8.19 -12.41 31.50
CA ALA A 72 8.28 -13.44 32.53
C ALA A 72 6.95 -14.15 32.88
N GLU A 73 5.82 -13.61 32.44
CA GLU A 73 4.47 -14.16 32.66
C GLU A 73 3.91 -14.89 31.43
N ASP A 74 4.77 -15.33 30.51
CA ASP A 74 4.40 -15.89 29.19
C ASP A 74 3.56 -14.94 28.32
N SER A 75 3.54 -13.64 28.64
CA SER A 75 2.92 -12.62 27.79
C SER A 75 3.92 -12.13 26.73
N GLU A 76 3.50 -12.16 25.46
CA GLU A 76 4.26 -11.55 24.37
C GLU A 76 3.89 -10.08 24.27
N ALA A 77 4.90 -9.21 24.18
CA ALA A 77 4.68 -7.82 23.80
C ALA A 77 5.57 -7.49 22.61
N VAL A 78 4.98 -6.82 21.63
CA VAL A 78 5.68 -6.31 20.46
C VAL A 78 5.84 -4.81 20.62
N GLU A 79 7.07 -4.32 20.49
CA GLU A 79 7.37 -2.88 20.51
C GLU A 79 8.00 -2.49 19.18
N GLY A 80 7.60 -1.34 18.64
CA GLY A 80 8.14 -0.88 17.37
C GLY A 80 8.05 0.61 17.17
N GLU A 81 8.73 1.07 16.14
CA GLU A 81 8.63 2.42 15.61
C GLU A 81 8.48 2.41 14.09
N TYR A 82 7.79 3.43 13.60
CA TYR A 82 7.65 3.72 12.18
C TYR A 82 7.93 5.20 11.95
N SER A 83 8.73 5.53 10.95
CA SER A 83 9.08 6.91 10.61
C SER A 83 9.06 7.18 9.12
N TRP A 84 8.85 8.44 8.77
CA TRP A 84 8.83 8.90 7.38
C TRP A 84 9.28 10.36 7.27
N VAL A 85 9.67 10.75 6.07
CA VAL A 85 10.03 12.13 5.72
C VAL A 85 8.81 12.81 5.07
N GLY A 86 8.37 13.92 5.65
CA GLY A 86 7.28 14.72 5.11
C GLY A 86 7.70 15.55 3.89
N PRO A 87 6.74 16.18 3.18
CA PRO A 87 7.03 16.97 1.99
C PRO A 87 7.96 18.16 2.25
N GLY A 88 8.02 18.65 3.49
CA GLY A 88 8.91 19.73 3.92
C GLY A 88 10.32 19.27 4.32
N GLY A 89 10.59 17.96 4.26
CA GLY A 89 11.81 17.36 4.76
C GLY A 89 11.83 17.11 6.28
N GLU A 90 10.73 17.37 7.00
CA GLU A 90 10.66 17.00 8.41
C GLU A 90 10.56 15.49 8.58
N ARG A 91 11.03 14.97 9.70
CA ARG A 91 10.83 13.57 10.07
C ARG A 91 9.69 13.46 11.07
N PHE A 92 8.82 12.50 10.81
CA PHE A 92 7.80 12.05 11.74
C PHE A 92 8.10 10.63 12.20
N ALA A 93 7.73 10.33 13.44
CA ALA A 93 7.86 9.01 14.01
C ALA A 93 6.62 8.67 14.84
N VAL A 94 6.27 7.39 14.85
CA VAL A 94 5.28 6.77 15.73
C VAL A 94 5.97 5.64 16.46
N GLU A 95 5.91 5.66 17.79
CA GLU A 95 6.30 4.54 18.65
C GLU A 95 5.02 3.83 19.12
N TYR A 96 5.04 2.50 19.16
CA TYR A 96 3.89 1.70 19.56
C TYR A 96 4.31 0.48 20.39
N THR A 97 3.35 0.02 21.19
CA THR A 97 3.40 -1.24 21.93
C THR A 97 2.12 -2.02 21.62
N ALA A 98 2.24 -3.29 21.29
CA ALA A 98 1.13 -4.22 21.10
C ALA A 98 1.26 -5.37 22.11
N ASP A 99 0.29 -5.46 23.01
CA ASP A 99 0.09 -6.55 23.95
C ASP A 99 -1.00 -7.53 23.46
N GLU A 100 -0.89 -8.81 23.83
CA GLU A 100 -1.95 -9.80 23.60
C GLU A 100 -3.18 -9.46 24.45
N THR A 101 -4.36 -9.42 23.82
CA THR A 101 -5.66 -9.07 24.46
C THR A 101 -6.44 -10.27 24.95
#